data_AF-A0A374VN62-F1
#
_entry.id   AF-A0A374VN62-F1
#
_cell.length_a   1.000
_cell.length_b   1.000
_cell.length_c   1.000
_cell.angle_alpha   90.00
_cell.angle_beta   90.00
_cell.angle_gamma   90.00
#
_symmetry.space_group_name_H-M   'P 1'
#
loop_
_entity.id
_entity.type
_entity.pdbx_description
1 polymer ?
#
loop_
_entity_poly.entity_id
_entity_poly.type
_entity_poly.pdbx_seq_one_letter_code
_entity_poly.pdbx_strand_id
1 'polypeptide(L)' 'MERKKRNHNEGSIRERADGRFEIRVTAGYDFEIGKPKRISYYAKTKAEAIQKLHEEEYKIHFQKHVDPTSTTFLDWLR' A
#
# COMPACT_ATOMS: atom_id res chain seq x y z
N MET A 1 -9.70 -27.65 4.63
CA MET A 1 -8.55 -26.72 4.61
C MET A 1 -8.72 -25.75 5.77
N GLU A 2 -7.92 -25.93 6.81
CA GLU A 2 -7.98 -25.11 8.03
C GLU A 2 -7.57 -23.66 7.70
N ARG A 3 -8.45 -22.69 7.96
CA ARG A 3 -8.15 -21.27 7.73
C ARG A 3 -7.26 -20.78 8.86
N LYS A 4 -5.94 -20.67 8.62
CA LYS A 4 -5.00 -20.02 9.55
C LYS A 4 -5.52 -18.60 9.85
N LYS A 5 -5.91 -18.37 11.09
CA LYS A 5 -6.40 -17.07 11.57
C LYS A 5 -5.24 -16.07 11.45
N ARG A 6 -5.47 -14.93 10.81
CA ARG A 6 -4.48 -13.84 10.73
C ARG A 6 -4.17 -13.38 12.15
N ASN A 7 -2.92 -13.04 12.47
CA ASN A 7 -2.68 -12.36 13.75
C ASN A 7 -3.40 -11.02 13.75
N HIS A 8 -3.64 -10.51 14.97
CA HIS A 8 -4.13 -9.16 15.16
C HIS A 8 -3.23 -8.16 14.41
N ASN A 9 -3.87 -7.24 13.69
CA ASN A 9 -3.26 -6.14 12.94
C ASN A 9 -2.40 -6.54 11.71
N GLU A 10 -2.48 -7.79 11.22
CA GLU A 10 -1.74 -8.24 10.03
C GLU A 10 -2.33 -7.79 8.68
N GLY A 11 -3.35 -6.92 8.66
CA GLY A 11 -4.19 -6.63 7.49
C GLY A 11 -3.48 -6.63 6.13
N SER A 12 -2.35 -5.94 6.04
CA SER A 12 -1.56 -5.73 4.82
C SER A 12 -0.26 -6.55 4.72
N ILE A 13 0.06 -7.40 5.71
CA ILE A 13 1.31 -8.18 5.76
C ILE A 13 1.00 -9.68 5.77
N ARG A 14 1.60 -10.43 4.84
CA ARG A 14 1.44 -11.88 4.71
C ARG A 14 2.78 -12.58 4.70
N GLU A 15 2.91 -13.64 5.49
CA GLU A 15 4.03 -14.58 5.40
C GLU A 15 3.88 -15.50 4.19
N ARG A 16 4.96 -15.66 3.42
CA ARG A 16 5.04 -16.52 2.24
C ARG A 16 5.77 -17.82 2.59
N ALA A 17 5.56 -18.87 1.78
CA ALA A 17 6.16 -20.19 1.97
C ALA A 17 7.70 -20.20 1.96
N ASP A 18 8.33 -19.16 1.39
CA ASP A 18 9.79 -18.98 1.39
C ASP A 18 10.32 -18.26 2.65
N GLY A 19 9.47 -18.01 3.65
CA GLY A 19 9.82 -17.33 4.90
C GLY A 19 9.90 -15.81 4.79
N ARG A 20 9.64 -15.21 3.61
CA ARG A 20 9.59 -13.75 3.44
C ARG A 20 8.20 -13.21 3.75
N PHE A 21 8.15 -11.94 4.14
CA PHE A 21 6.92 -11.19 4.37
C PHE A 21 6.59 -10.36 3.13
N GLU A 22 5.40 -10.57 2.57
CA GLU A 22 4.77 -9.70 1.58
C GLU A 22 4.00 -8.59 2.28
N ILE A 23 4.28 -7.35 1.89
CA ILE A 23 3.59 -6.15 2.34
C ILE A 23 2.77 -5.65 1.17
N ARG A 24 1.49 -5.38 1.36
CA ARG A 24 0.60 -4.89 0.30
C ARG A 24 0.07 -3.52 0.64
N VAL A 25 0.47 -2.51 -0.12
CA VAL A 25 0.03 -1.14 0.07
C VAL A 25 -0.83 -0.70 -1.11
N THR A 26 -1.96 -0.06 -0.84
CA THR A 26 -2.80 0.51 -1.90
C THR A 26 -2.34 1.93 -2.16
N ALA A 27 -1.74 2.16 -3.32
CA ALA A 27 -1.11 3.43 -3.71
C ALA A 27 -2.08 4.40 -4.42
N GLY A 28 -3.34 4.01 -4.58
CA GLY A 28 -4.38 4.83 -5.20
C GLY A 28 -5.25 4.04 -6.17
N TYR A 29 -5.96 4.76 -7.03
CA TYR A 29 -6.78 4.19 -8.09
C TYR A 29 -6.16 4.50 -9.45
N ASP A 30 -6.16 3.51 -10.33
CA ASP A 30 -5.93 3.74 -11.75
C ASP A 30 -7.24 4.21 -12.36
N PHE A 31 -7.32 5.50 -12.71
CA PHE A 31 -8.54 6.15 -13.18
C PHE A 31 -8.90 5.80 -14.63
N GLU A 32 -7.95 5.30 -15.42
CA GLU A 32 -8.22 4.84 -16.80
C GLU A 32 -8.88 3.46 -16.80
N ILE A 33 -8.43 2.58 -15.89
CA ILE A 33 -8.83 1.18 -15.84
C ILE A 33 -9.92 0.95 -14.75
N GLY A 34 -10.08 1.91 -13.83
CA GLY A 34 -11.03 1.82 -12.72
C GLY A 34 -10.66 0.76 -11.69
N LYS A 35 -9.37 0.48 -11.50
CA LYS A 35 -8.89 -0.56 -10.58
C LYS A 35 -7.92 0.01 -9.54
N PRO A 36 -7.94 -0.51 -8.29
CA PRO A 36 -7.01 -0.06 -7.26
C PRO A 36 -5.58 -0.48 -7.61
N LYS A 37 -4.66 0.50 -7.60
CA LYS A 37 -3.23 0.26 -7.78
C LYS A 37 -2.65 -0.23 -6.46
N ARG A 38 -2.20 -1.49 -6.45
CA ARG A 38 -1.60 -2.13 -5.28
C ARG A 38 -0.13 -2.40 -5.55
N ILE A 39 0.71 -2.05 -4.60
CA ILE A 39 2.15 -2.29 -4.64
C ILE A 39 2.46 -3.36 -3.59
N SER A 40 3.13 -4.43 -4.02
CA SER A 40 3.61 -5.49 -3.13
C SER A 40 5.11 -5.34 -2.91
N TYR A 41 5.52 -5.25 -1.65
CA TYR A 41 6.92 -5.24 -1.22
C TYR A 41 7.27 -6.52 -0.48
N TYR A 42 8.56 -6.84 -0.43
CA TYR A 42 9.07 -8.04 0.24
C TYR A 42 10.13 -7.69 1.27
N ALA A 43 10.02 -8.29 2.46
CA ALA A 43 10.96 -8.16 3.56
C ALA A 43 11.34 -9.53 4.12
N LYS A 44 12.52 -9.63 4.74
CA LYS A 44 12.99 -10.89 5.33
C LYS A 44 12.44 -11.07 6.74
N THR A 45 12.26 -9.98 7.48
CA THR A 45 11.73 -10.01 8.84
C THR A 45 10.38 -9.30 8.94
N LYS A 46 9.58 -9.68 9.95
CA LYS A 46 8.29 -9.03 10.22
C LYS A 46 8.48 -7.57 10.64
N ALA A 47 9.54 -7.26 11.39
CA ALA A 47 9.82 -5.90 11.84
C ALA A 47 10.14 -4.96 10.66
N GLU A 48 10.98 -5.40 9.73
CA GLU A 48 11.24 -4.67 8.48
C GLU A 48 9.96 -4.48 7.66
N ALA A 49 9.09 -5.49 7.65
CA ALA A 49 7.83 -5.43 6.93
C ALA A 49 6.88 -4.35 7.49
N ILE A 50 6.79 -4.25 8.81
CA ILE A 50 5.99 -3.25 9.51
C ILE A 50 6.56 -1.84 9.28
N GLN A 51 7.88 -1.68 9.39
CA GLN A 51 8.53 -0.39 9.18
C GLN A 51 8.30 0.13 7.74
N LYS A 52 8.51 -0.74 6.74
CA LYS A 52 8.24 -0.39 5.34
C LYS A 52 6.77 -0.12 5.08
N LEU A 53 5.85 -0.85 5.70
CA LEU A 53 4.42 -0.57 5.57
C LEU A 53 4.10 0.86 6.01
N HIS A 54 4.53 1.25 7.21
CA HIS A 54 4.28 2.59 7.74
C HIS A 54 4.98 3.69 6.94
N GLU A 55 6.20 3.44 6.47
CA GLU A 55 6.94 4.39 5.63
C GLU A 55 6.20 4.64 4.30
N GLU A 56 5.73 3.58 3.65
CA GLU A 56 5.01 3.68 2.38
C GLU A 56 3.60 4.26 2.55
N GLU A 57 2.90 3.91 3.64
CA GLU A 57 1.64 4.55 4.02
C GLU A 57 1.82 6.06 4.24
N TYR A 58 2.88 6.45 4.95
CA TYR A 58 3.21 7.86 5.16
C TYR A 58 3.54 8.58 3.86
N LYS A 59 4.35 7.96 2.98
CA LYS A 59 4.64 8.50 1.65
C LYS A 59 3.38 8.65 0.81
N ILE A 60 2.50 7.66 0.75
CA ILE A 60 1.25 7.77 -0.01
C ILE A 60 0.34 8.87 0.55
N HIS A 61 0.28 8.98 1.87
CA HIS A 61 -0.56 9.99 2.53
C HIS A 61 -0.02 11.41 2.40
N PHE A 62 1.30 11.59 2.46
CA PHE A 62 1.95 12.91 2.47
C PHE A 62 2.48 13.35 1.10
N GLN A 63 2.99 12.42 0.31
CA GLN A 63 3.59 12.63 -1.01
C GLN A 63 2.53 12.48 -2.11
N LYS A 64 1.54 13.37 -2.08
CA LYS A 64 0.60 13.70 -3.18
C LYS A 64 -0.24 12.54 -3.76
N HIS A 65 -1.50 12.50 -3.35
CA HIS A 65 -2.56 12.12 -4.28
C HIS A 65 -3.26 13.41 -4.77
N VAL A 66 -2.68 14.03 -5.81
CA VAL A 66 -3.44 14.95 -6.67
C VAL A 66 -3.57 14.23 -8.00
N ASP A 67 -4.81 13.85 -8.30
CA ASP A 67 -5.19 13.25 -9.58
C ASP A 67 -5.01 14.32 -10.69
N PRO A 68 -4.16 14.10 -11.70
CA PRO A 68 -3.92 15.07 -12.78
C PRO A 68 -5.19 15.39 -13.59
N THR A 69 -6.17 14.48 -13.58
CA THR A 69 -7.49 14.68 -14.19
C THR A 69 -8.46 15.48 -13.31
N SER A 70 -8.15 15.66 -12.02
CA SER A 70 -8.98 16.41 -11.05
C SER A 70 -8.37 17.75 -10.66
N THR A 71 -7.28 18.18 -11.29
CA THR A 71 -6.71 19.50 -11.03
C THR A 71 -7.67 20.52 -11.59
N THR A 72 -8.42 21.22 -10.71
CA THR A 72 -9.30 22.29 -11.17
C THR A 72 -8.44 23.49 -11.59
N PHE A 73 -8.93 24.28 -12.54
CA PHE A 73 -8.22 25.48 -12.97
C PHE A 73 -7.93 26.46 -11.81
N LEU A 74 -8.74 26.42 -10.75
CA LEU A 74 -8.58 27.23 -9.55
C LEU A 74 -7.47 26.71 -8.63
N ASP A 75 -7.29 25.39 -8.52
CA ASP A 75 -6.15 24.77 -7.79
C ASP A 75 -4.82 24.95 -8.54
N TRP A 76 -4.89 25.17 -9.86
CA TRP A 76 -3.74 25.50 -10.70
C TRP A 76 -3.29 26.97 -10.59
N LEU A 77 -4.18 27.86 -10.17
CA LEU A 77 -3.94 29.31 -10.07
C LEU A 77 -3.40 29.78 -8.70
N ARG A 78 -3.32 28.90 -7.70
CA ARG A 78 -2.70 29.17 -6.39
C ARG A 78 -1.22 28.81 -6.40
#